data_AF-A0A0W8D1E9-F1
#
_entry.id   AF-A0A0W8D1E9-F1
#
_cell.length_a   1.000
_cell.length_b   1.000
_cell.length_c   1.000
_cell.angle_alpha   90.00
_cell.angle_beta   90.00
_cell.angle_gamma   90.00
#
_symmetry.space_group_name_H-M   'P 1'
#
loop_
_entity.id
_entity.type
_entity.pdbx_description
1 polymer ?
#
loop_
_entity_poly.entity_id
_entity_poly.type
_entity_poly.pdbx_seq_one_letter_code
_entity_poly.pdbx_strand_id
1 'polypeptide(L)'
;MPVVCQVPPNACPAVLASPLAVGDVLVGFDLQLQDQPDGMQPVRAFDQLVTVLRRAKLPVTLRFQSRENEVPSRIVESDVARHYTFTWAAQSPLGVSLAMDPCALHAAITAIDPNKISPAFQNLKPVLGDVLVAISPDNNEGEATRLDEMRFEDVIQTLRQFPKPCRLTFARLVEETPSDSSGSEEDNVLFPSKPVVTRRRPPHLRVTEARKPPTF
;
A
#
# COMPACT_ATOMS: atom_id res chain seq x y z
N MET A 1 3.18 -12.96 5.51
CA MET A 1 4.20 -13.53 4.59
C MET A 1 4.61 -12.46 3.59
N PRO A 2 5.84 -12.45 3.05
CA PRO A 2 6.25 -11.47 2.04
C PRO A 2 5.54 -11.72 0.72
N VAL A 3 4.97 -10.65 0.13
CA VAL A 3 4.20 -10.70 -1.12
C VAL A 3 4.87 -9.83 -2.18
N VAL A 4 4.78 -10.23 -3.44
CA VAL A 4 5.23 -9.41 -4.56
C VAL A 4 4.22 -8.28 -4.79
N CYS A 5 4.60 -7.04 -4.44
CA CYS A 5 3.74 -5.87 -4.66
C CYS A 5 3.97 -5.21 -6.03
N GLN A 6 5.14 -5.41 -6.63
CA GLN A 6 5.50 -4.81 -7.91
C GLN A 6 6.63 -5.61 -8.57
N VAL A 7 6.54 -5.76 -9.89
CA VAL A 7 7.67 -6.17 -10.72
C VAL A 7 8.05 -4.96 -11.59
N PRO A 8 9.19 -4.28 -11.31
CA PRO A 8 9.54 -3.08 -12.04
C PRO A 8 9.99 -3.43 -13.46
N PRO A 9 9.76 -2.55 -14.45
CA PRO A 9 10.05 -2.84 -15.86
C PRO A 9 11.55 -2.99 -16.16
N ASN A 10 12.41 -2.50 -15.26
CA ASN A 10 13.86 -2.65 -15.33
C ASN A 10 14.38 -3.82 -14.48
N ALA A 11 13.52 -4.74 -14.04
CA ALA A 11 13.95 -5.99 -13.40
C ALA A 11 14.86 -6.80 -14.32
N CYS A 12 15.66 -7.71 -13.75
CA CYS A 12 16.57 -8.51 -14.56
C CYS A 12 15.79 -9.40 -15.55
N PRO A 13 16.38 -9.78 -16.70
CA PRO A 13 15.68 -10.55 -17.73
C PRO A 13 15.09 -11.86 -17.23
N ALA A 14 15.75 -12.53 -16.28
CA ALA A 14 15.24 -13.76 -15.68
C ALA A 14 13.94 -13.56 -14.91
N VAL A 15 13.79 -12.42 -14.20
CA VAL A 15 12.54 -12.08 -13.50
C VAL A 15 11.46 -11.71 -14.51
N LEU A 16 11.80 -10.88 -15.51
CA LEU A 16 10.85 -10.47 -16.54
C LEU A 16 10.33 -11.63 -17.41
N ALA A 17 11.14 -12.68 -17.58
CA ALA A 17 10.76 -13.90 -18.29
C ALA A 17 10.08 -14.95 -17.40
N SER A 18 10.06 -14.75 -16.07
CA SER A 18 9.45 -15.69 -15.13
C SER A 18 7.93 -15.52 -15.08
N PRO A 19 7.17 -16.56 -14.70
CA PRO A 19 5.72 -16.44 -14.49
C PRO A 19 5.34 -15.70 -13.20
N LEU A 20 6.30 -15.03 -12.55
CA LEU A 20 6.07 -14.29 -11.31
C LEU A 20 5.07 -13.15 -11.54
N ALA A 21 4.05 -13.08 -10.69
CA ALA A 21 3.04 -12.03 -10.74
C ALA A 21 2.97 -11.21 -9.44
N VAL A 22 2.39 -10.02 -9.53
CA VAL A 22 1.98 -9.26 -8.34
C VAL A 22 0.94 -10.09 -7.58
N GLY A 23 1.05 -10.14 -6.26
CA GLY A 23 0.22 -10.98 -5.39
C GLY A 23 0.85 -12.31 -5.01
N ASP A 24 1.88 -12.79 -5.73
CA ASP A 24 2.57 -14.05 -5.40
C ASP A 24 3.32 -13.96 -4.06
N VAL A 25 3.36 -15.08 -3.34
CA VAL A 25 3.95 -15.15 -1.99
C VAL A 25 5.34 -15.75 -2.06
N LEU A 26 6.33 -15.08 -1.47
CA LEU A 26 7.68 -15.62 -1.36
C LEU A 26 7.73 -16.63 -0.22
N VAL A 27 7.88 -17.92 -0.57
CA VAL A 27 7.80 -19.06 0.36
C VAL A 27 9.14 -19.71 0.65
N GLY A 28 10.17 -19.47 -0.18
CA GLY A 28 11.50 -20.00 0.06
C GLY A 28 12.64 -19.25 -0.63
N PHE A 29 13.86 -19.46 -0.14
CA PHE A 29 15.10 -18.91 -0.69
C PHE A 29 16.24 -19.92 -0.63
N ASP A 30 17.20 -19.83 -1.55
CA ASP A 30 18.44 -20.60 -1.54
C ASP A 30 19.60 -19.67 -1.89
N LEU A 31 20.60 -19.64 -1.00
CA LEU A 31 21.77 -18.76 -1.09
C LEU A 31 22.97 -19.43 -1.77
N GLN A 32 22.84 -20.67 -2.23
CA GLN A 32 23.90 -21.45 -2.87
C GLN A 32 25.23 -21.43 -2.09
N LEU A 33 25.16 -21.53 -0.76
CA LEU A 33 26.34 -21.54 0.10
C LEU A 33 27.06 -22.87 -0.05
N GLN A 34 28.36 -22.81 -0.38
CA GLN A 34 29.22 -23.97 -0.69
C GLN A 34 29.28 -25.01 0.44
N ASP A 35 28.99 -24.59 1.69
CA ASP A 35 29.04 -25.42 2.90
C ASP A 35 27.65 -25.83 3.44
N GLN A 36 26.54 -25.45 2.78
CA GLN A 36 25.20 -25.92 3.15
C GLN A 36 24.73 -27.02 2.18
N PRO A 37 24.61 -28.28 2.63
CA PRO A 37 24.04 -29.36 1.82
C PRO A 37 22.50 -29.26 1.70
N ASP A 38 21.86 -28.41 2.50
CA ASP A 38 20.40 -28.26 2.54
C ASP A 38 19.92 -27.19 1.56
N GLY A 39 19.21 -27.66 0.54
CA GLY A 39 18.53 -26.83 -0.45
C GLY A 39 17.43 -25.94 0.15
N MET A 40 16.74 -25.23 -0.74
CA MET A 40 15.63 -24.29 -0.50
C MET A 40 15.13 -24.15 0.96
N GLN A 41 15.52 -23.06 1.61
CA GLN A 41 15.09 -22.69 2.95
C GLN A 41 13.71 -22.03 2.94
N PRO A 42 12.80 -22.35 3.89
CA PRO A 42 11.49 -21.73 3.95
C PRO A 42 11.56 -20.30 4.52
N VAL A 43 10.68 -19.45 4.03
CA VAL A 43 10.46 -18.11 4.59
C VAL A 43 9.50 -18.23 5.77
N ARG A 44 9.95 -17.82 6.97
CA ARG A 44 9.12 -17.85 8.19
C ARG A 44 8.56 -16.48 8.56
N ALA A 45 9.30 -15.42 8.26
CA ALA A 45 8.93 -14.05 8.59
C ALA A 45 9.53 -13.06 7.59
N PHE A 46 8.94 -11.87 7.51
CA PHE A 46 9.43 -10.79 6.66
C PHE A 46 10.82 -10.30 7.11
N ASP A 47 11.00 -10.07 8.41
CA ASP A 47 12.28 -9.55 8.95
C ASP A 47 13.45 -10.54 8.78
N GLN A 48 13.16 -11.84 8.87
CA GLN A 48 14.12 -12.90 8.56
C GLN A 48 14.60 -12.77 7.12
N LEU A 49 13.65 -12.67 6.18
CA LEU A 49 13.96 -12.55 4.77
C LEU A 49 14.78 -11.29 4.46
N VAL A 50 14.40 -10.14 5.03
CA VAL A 50 15.14 -8.88 4.85
C VAL A 50 16.58 -9.02 5.35
N THR A 51 16.77 -9.65 6.51
CA THR A 51 18.10 -9.88 7.10
C THR A 51 18.96 -10.78 6.21
N VAL A 52 18.36 -11.84 5.67
CA VAL A 52 19.02 -12.80 4.77
C VAL A 52 19.40 -12.13 3.45
N LEU A 53 18.44 -11.52 2.75
CA LEU A 53 18.66 -10.96 1.41
C LEU A 53 19.62 -9.78 1.42
N ARG A 54 19.67 -8.98 2.50
CA ARG A 54 20.66 -7.89 2.64
C ARG A 54 22.11 -8.38 2.70
N ARG A 55 22.34 -9.61 3.19
CA ARG A 55 23.68 -10.20 3.36
C ARG A 55 24.02 -11.22 2.28
N ALA A 56 23.04 -11.61 1.48
CA ALA A 56 23.20 -12.62 0.45
C ALA A 56 24.19 -12.17 -0.62
N LYS A 57 25.08 -13.09 -1.03
CA LYS A 57 25.86 -12.95 -2.25
C LYS A 57 25.06 -13.57 -3.39
N LEU A 58 25.06 -12.91 -4.54
CA LEU A 58 24.45 -13.47 -5.74
C LEU A 58 25.30 -14.62 -6.30
N PRO A 59 24.69 -15.62 -6.96
CA PRO A 59 23.25 -15.74 -7.25
C PRO A 59 22.41 -16.23 -6.06
N VAL A 60 21.15 -15.80 -6.01
CA VAL A 60 20.14 -16.28 -5.04
C VAL A 60 18.98 -16.87 -5.84
N THR A 61 18.47 -18.01 -5.41
CA THR A 61 17.24 -18.59 -5.94
C THR A 61 16.08 -18.31 -5.00
N LEU A 62 14.96 -17.84 -5.53
CA LEU A 62 13.74 -17.54 -4.78
C LEU A 62 12.60 -18.43 -5.28
N ARG A 63 11.75 -18.89 -4.37
CA ARG A 63 10.56 -19.70 -4.69
C ARG A 63 9.32 -18.93 -4.28
N PHE A 64 8.45 -18.74 -5.25
CA PHE A 64 7.18 -18.09 -5.07
C PHE A 64 6.05 -19.11 -5.18
N GLN A 65 5.04 -18.94 -4.35
CA GLN A 65 3.76 -19.60 -4.51
C GLN A 65 2.87 -18.66 -5.32
N SER A 66 2.47 -19.15 -6.49
CA SER A 66 1.54 -18.41 -7.36
C SER A 66 0.18 -18.30 -6.68
N ARG A 67 -0.40 -17.10 -6.76
CA ARG A 67 -1.80 -16.82 -6.34
C ARG A 67 -2.70 -16.48 -7.51
N GLU A 68 -2.27 -16.79 -8.73
CA GLU A 68 -2.99 -16.41 -9.96
C GLU A 68 -4.44 -16.93 -10.00
N ASN A 69 -4.74 -18.07 -9.38
CA ASN A 69 -6.06 -18.70 -9.38
C ASN A 69 -6.78 -18.57 -8.04
N GLU A 70 -6.21 -17.80 -7.10
CA GLU A 70 -6.82 -17.55 -5.81
C GLU A 70 -7.94 -16.51 -5.94
N VAL A 71 -9.06 -16.77 -5.26
CA VAL A 71 -10.20 -15.85 -5.20
C VAL A 71 -10.13 -15.13 -3.85
N PRO A 72 -10.31 -13.79 -3.82
CA PRO A 72 -10.36 -13.06 -2.56
C PRO A 72 -11.48 -13.59 -1.65
N SER A 73 -11.23 -13.52 -0.34
CA SER A 73 -12.28 -13.81 0.64
C SER A 73 -13.28 -12.66 0.67
N ARG A 74 -14.56 -12.99 0.84
CA ARG A 74 -15.63 -11.99 1.00
C ARG A 74 -15.31 -11.03 2.14
N ILE A 75 -15.53 -9.75 1.91
CA ILE A 75 -15.41 -8.73 2.96
C ILE A 75 -16.57 -8.89 3.95
N VAL A 76 -16.21 -9.05 5.22
CA VAL A 76 -17.16 -9.14 6.33
C VAL A 76 -17.58 -7.73 6.73
N GLU A 77 -18.87 -7.53 6.99
CA GLU A 77 -19.44 -6.22 7.34
C GLU A 77 -18.79 -5.61 8.61
N SER A 78 -18.29 -6.44 9.53
CA SER A 78 -17.56 -6.01 10.73
C SER A 78 -16.28 -5.24 10.42
N ASP A 79 -15.69 -5.53 9.25
CA ASP A 79 -14.38 -5.00 8.85
C ASP A 79 -14.55 -3.72 8.01
N VAL A 80 -15.79 -3.29 7.78
CA VAL A 80 -16.12 -2.11 6.97
C VAL A 80 -16.37 -0.90 7.86
N ALA A 81 -15.47 0.08 7.76
CA ALA A 81 -15.64 1.39 8.39
C ALA A 81 -16.69 2.25 7.67
N ARG A 82 -16.83 2.09 6.34
CA ARG A 82 -17.77 2.87 5.54
C ARG A 82 -18.15 2.19 4.23
N HIS A 83 -19.45 2.15 3.92
CA HIS A 83 -19.96 1.87 2.59
C HIS A 83 -20.44 3.13 1.88
N TYR A 84 -20.25 3.17 0.56
CA TYR A 84 -20.90 4.17 -0.28
C TYR A 84 -21.14 3.62 -1.69
N THR A 85 -22.20 4.12 -2.34
CA THR A 85 -22.59 3.72 -3.69
C THR A 85 -22.54 4.92 -4.63
N PHE A 86 -21.92 4.73 -5.79
CA PHE A 86 -21.81 5.72 -6.86
C PHE A 86 -22.50 5.21 -8.12
N THR A 87 -23.34 6.04 -8.75
CA THR A 87 -23.92 5.73 -10.06
C THR A 87 -22.93 6.10 -11.16
N TRP A 88 -22.38 5.09 -11.83
CA TRP A 88 -21.49 5.23 -12.98
C TRP A 88 -22.29 5.38 -14.27
N ALA A 89 -22.29 6.61 -14.80
CA ALA A 89 -23.01 6.96 -16.01
C ALA A 89 -22.43 6.31 -17.28
N ALA A 90 -23.27 6.12 -18.29
CA ALA A 90 -22.85 5.65 -19.60
C ALA A 90 -21.84 6.61 -20.24
N GLN A 91 -20.84 6.05 -20.94
CA GLN A 91 -19.82 6.78 -21.70
C GLN A 91 -18.96 7.78 -20.89
N SER A 92 -19.09 7.78 -19.55
CA SER A 92 -18.31 8.64 -18.66
C SER A 92 -17.15 7.84 -18.07
N PRO A 93 -15.93 8.41 -17.97
CA PRO A 93 -14.85 7.76 -17.24
C PRO A 93 -15.22 7.65 -15.75
N LEU A 94 -14.77 6.59 -15.08
CA LEU A 94 -14.97 6.45 -13.63
C LEU A 94 -14.16 7.51 -12.85
N GLY A 95 -13.04 7.95 -13.41
CA GLY A 95 -12.16 8.95 -12.80
C GLY A 95 -11.25 8.42 -11.69
N VAL A 96 -11.25 7.10 -11.48
CA VAL A 96 -10.31 6.40 -10.60
C VAL A 96 -9.68 5.23 -11.33
N SER A 97 -8.49 4.84 -10.90
CA SER A 97 -7.83 3.61 -11.32
C SER A 97 -8.05 2.54 -10.26
N LEU A 98 -8.39 1.34 -10.72
CA LEU A 98 -8.49 0.15 -9.88
C LEU A 98 -7.27 -0.74 -10.15
N ALA A 99 -6.70 -1.30 -9.10
CA ALA A 99 -5.73 -2.39 -9.20
C ALA A 99 -6.02 -3.43 -8.13
N MET A 100 -5.47 -4.63 -8.32
CA MET A 100 -5.50 -5.67 -7.29
C MET A 100 -4.63 -5.25 -6.11
N ASP A 101 -5.17 -5.30 -4.90
CA ASP A 101 -4.36 -5.26 -3.68
C ASP A 101 -3.57 -6.58 -3.56
N PRO A 102 -2.23 -6.55 -3.52
CA PRO A 102 -1.43 -7.78 -3.54
C PRO A 102 -1.67 -8.68 -2.31
N CYS A 103 -2.09 -8.11 -1.18
CA CYS A 103 -2.30 -8.85 0.06
C CYS A 103 -3.67 -9.54 0.04
N ALA A 104 -4.74 -8.77 -0.08
CA ALA A 104 -6.13 -9.22 0.03
C ALA A 104 -6.75 -9.68 -1.30
N LEU A 105 -6.11 -9.40 -2.44
CA LEU A 105 -6.56 -9.69 -3.82
C LEU A 105 -7.82 -8.94 -4.28
N HIS A 106 -8.36 -8.05 -3.45
CA HIS A 106 -9.51 -7.24 -3.85
C HIS A 106 -9.14 -6.14 -4.83
N ALA A 107 -10.12 -5.70 -5.63
CA ALA A 107 -9.99 -4.53 -6.50
C ALA A 107 -10.08 -3.24 -5.67
N ALA A 108 -8.97 -2.52 -5.52
CA ALA A 108 -8.89 -1.30 -4.72
C ALA A 108 -8.60 -0.06 -5.57
N ILE A 109 -9.05 1.11 -5.12
CA ILE A 109 -8.69 2.41 -5.72
C ILE A 109 -7.20 2.68 -5.48
N THR A 110 -6.42 2.80 -6.55
CA THR A 110 -4.98 3.08 -6.49
C THR A 110 -4.60 4.46 -7.01
N ALA A 111 -5.47 5.10 -7.79
CA ALA A 111 -5.31 6.49 -8.19
C ALA A 111 -6.68 7.15 -8.35
N ILE A 112 -6.74 8.45 -8.08
CA ILE A 112 -7.91 9.30 -8.32
C ILE A 112 -7.44 10.43 -9.24
N ASP A 113 -8.04 10.53 -10.43
CA ASP A 113 -7.74 11.59 -11.38
C ASP A 113 -8.67 12.78 -11.12
N PRO A 114 -8.16 13.89 -10.54
CA PRO A 114 -9.00 15.03 -10.15
C PRO A 114 -9.67 15.71 -11.35
N ASN A 115 -9.17 15.50 -12.57
CA ASN A 115 -9.74 16.10 -13.78
C ASN A 115 -10.82 15.23 -14.43
N LYS A 116 -10.92 13.95 -14.05
CA LYS A 116 -11.87 12.99 -14.65
C LYS A 116 -12.93 12.51 -13.68
N ILE A 117 -12.66 12.55 -12.38
CA ILE A 117 -13.62 12.12 -11.36
C ILE A 117 -14.79 13.10 -11.28
N SER A 118 -16.00 12.57 -11.41
CA SER A 118 -17.23 13.37 -11.40
C SER A 118 -17.46 14.05 -10.03
N PRO A 119 -18.12 15.23 -9.98
CA PRO A 119 -18.46 15.87 -8.71
C PRO A 119 -19.31 14.99 -7.78
N ALA A 120 -20.20 14.18 -8.34
CA ALA A 120 -21.01 13.24 -7.58
C ALA A 120 -20.15 12.18 -6.88
N PHE A 121 -19.13 11.65 -7.56
CA PHE A 121 -18.21 10.70 -6.94
C PHE A 121 -17.30 11.40 -5.92
N GLN A 122 -16.77 12.59 -6.23
CA GLN A 122 -15.96 13.39 -5.30
C GLN A 122 -16.69 13.68 -3.98
N ASN A 123 -17.99 13.98 -4.04
CA ASN A 123 -18.81 14.25 -2.85
C ASN A 123 -18.94 13.03 -1.91
N LEU A 124 -18.76 11.82 -2.43
CA LEU A 124 -18.69 10.60 -1.63
C LEU A 124 -17.36 10.46 -0.88
N LYS A 125 -16.36 11.31 -1.18
CA LYS A 125 -15.02 11.31 -0.58
C LYS A 125 -14.31 9.95 -0.70
N PRO A 126 -14.14 9.42 -1.93
CA PRO A 126 -13.33 8.22 -2.15
C PRO A 126 -11.88 8.47 -1.75
N VAL A 127 -11.21 7.45 -1.23
CA VAL A 127 -9.77 7.48 -0.93
C VAL A 127 -9.06 6.29 -1.55
N LEU A 128 -7.73 6.37 -1.61
CA LEU A 128 -6.89 5.25 -2.02
C LEU A 128 -7.05 4.09 -1.03
N GLY A 129 -7.16 2.87 -1.54
CA GLY A 129 -7.43 1.67 -0.75
C GLY A 129 -8.91 1.34 -0.57
N ASP A 130 -9.84 2.25 -0.88
CA ASP A 130 -11.27 1.88 -0.89
C ASP A 130 -11.51 0.75 -1.90
N VAL A 131 -12.18 -0.31 -1.48
CA VAL A 131 -12.36 -1.56 -2.23
C VAL A 131 -13.69 -1.54 -2.98
N LEU A 132 -13.69 -1.97 -4.24
CA LEU A 132 -14.92 -2.20 -5.01
C LEU A 132 -15.55 -3.54 -4.63
N VAL A 133 -16.73 -3.51 -4.01
CA VAL A 133 -17.36 -4.72 -3.44
C VAL A 133 -18.55 -5.23 -4.24
N ALA A 134 -19.27 -4.36 -4.94
CA ALA A 134 -20.42 -4.80 -5.70
C ALA A 134 -20.73 -3.88 -6.88
N ILE A 135 -21.43 -4.46 -7.85
CA ILE A 135 -22.06 -3.76 -8.97
C ILE A 135 -23.54 -4.15 -9.05
N SER A 136 -24.40 -3.17 -9.34
CA SER A 136 -25.83 -3.39 -9.50
C SER A 136 -26.38 -2.52 -10.63
N PRO A 137 -27.53 -2.86 -11.22
CA PRO A 137 -28.23 -1.97 -12.14
C PRO A 137 -28.64 -0.65 -11.46
N ASP A 138 -28.90 0.39 -12.25
CA ASP A 138 -29.35 1.69 -11.71
C ASP A 138 -30.84 1.69 -11.28
N ASN A 139 -31.55 0.58 -11.47
CA ASN A 139 -32.89 0.38 -10.94
C ASN A 139 -32.85 -0.32 -9.57
N ASN A 140 -33.84 -0.07 -8.72
CA ASN A 140 -33.90 -0.67 -7.38
C ASN A 140 -34.35 -2.14 -7.36
N GLU A 141 -34.57 -2.75 -8.53
CA GLU A 141 -35.07 -4.12 -8.66
C GLU A 141 -33.98 -5.12 -9.05
N GLY A 142 -32.80 -4.64 -9.49
CA GLY A 142 -31.70 -5.50 -9.91
C GLY A 142 -30.91 -6.09 -8.75
N GLU A 143 -30.59 -7.38 -8.84
CA GLU A 143 -29.70 -8.04 -7.89
C GLU A 143 -28.26 -7.51 -8.01
N ALA A 144 -27.63 -7.27 -6.86
CA ALA A 144 -26.24 -6.83 -6.81
C ALA A 144 -25.29 -8.02 -7.02
N THR A 145 -24.40 -7.90 -7.99
CA THR A 145 -23.30 -8.85 -8.19
C THR A 145 -22.14 -8.48 -7.26
N ARG A 146 -21.71 -9.45 -6.43
CA ARG A 146 -20.56 -9.32 -5.53
C ARG A 146 -19.26 -9.39 -6.33
N LEU A 147 -18.45 -8.35 -6.22
CA LEU A 147 -17.16 -8.24 -6.89
C LEU A 147 -15.98 -8.57 -5.96
N ASP A 148 -16.20 -8.53 -4.65
CA ASP A 148 -15.20 -8.87 -3.62
C ASP A 148 -14.96 -10.38 -3.47
N GLU A 149 -15.73 -11.20 -4.18
CA GLU A 149 -15.60 -12.66 -4.28
C GLU A 149 -15.18 -13.09 -5.70
N MET A 150 -14.66 -12.15 -6.50
CA MET A 150 -14.20 -12.38 -7.87
C MET A 150 -12.72 -12.07 -7.98
N ARG A 151 -12.02 -12.76 -8.89
CA ARG A 151 -10.64 -12.40 -9.25
C ARG A 151 -10.61 -11.02 -9.87
N PHE A 152 -9.50 -10.31 -9.73
CA PHE A 152 -9.35 -8.97 -10.30
C PHE A 152 -9.62 -8.93 -11.81
N GLU A 153 -9.17 -9.93 -12.58
CA GLU A 153 -9.43 -10.01 -14.02
C GLU A 153 -10.93 -10.09 -14.32
N ASP A 154 -11.66 -10.91 -13.56
CA ASP A 154 -13.10 -11.11 -13.68
C ASP A 154 -13.88 -9.85 -13.25
N VAL A 155 -13.40 -9.11 -12.25
CA VAL A 155 -13.94 -7.80 -11.86
C VAL A 155 -13.82 -6.82 -13.03
N ILE A 156 -12.65 -6.72 -13.64
CA ILE A 156 -12.44 -5.82 -14.79
C ILE A 156 -13.29 -6.25 -15.99
N GLN A 157 -13.41 -7.54 -16.26
CA GLN A 157 -14.28 -8.06 -17.31
C GLN A 157 -15.75 -7.71 -17.04
N THR A 158 -16.22 -7.92 -15.81
CA THR A 158 -17.56 -7.57 -15.37
C THR A 158 -17.82 -6.08 -15.56
N LEU A 159 -16.93 -5.20 -15.09
CA LEU A 159 -17.06 -3.74 -15.24
C LEU A 159 -17.17 -3.29 -16.71
N ARG A 160 -16.47 -3.97 -17.63
CA ARG A 160 -16.53 -3.67 -19.07
C ARG A 160 -17.85 -4.09 -19.69
N GLN A 161 -18.36 -5.26 -19.32
CA GLN A 161 -19.56 -5.87 -19.91
C GLN A 161 -20.86 -5.37 -19.26
N PHE A 162 -20.80 -4.91 -18.01
CA PHE A 162 -21.99 -4.50 -17.27
C PHE A 162 -22.68 -3.28 -17.94
N PRO A 163 -24.00 -3.36 -18.19
CA PRO A 163 -24.76 -2.26 -18.79
C PRO A 163 -24.65 -0.97 -17.97
N LYS A 164 -24.53 0.18 -18.64
CA LYS A 164 -24.44 1.49 -17.99
C LYS A 164 -25.69 2.32 -18.35
N PRO A 165 -26.24 3.13 -17.42
CA PRO A 165 -25.72 3.41 -16.08
C PRO A 165 -25.85 2.23 -15.12
N CYS A 166 -24.91 2.14 -14.17
CA CYS A 166 -24.91 1.13 -13.12
C CYS A 166 -24.42 1.73 -11.81
N ARG A 167 -24.67 1.04 -10.71
CA ARG A 167 -24.27 1.45 -9.36
C ARG A 167 -23.09 0.61 -8.90
N LEU A 168 -22.00 1.28 -8.52
CA LEU A 168 -20.80 0.70 -7.94
C LEU A 168 -20.80 0.95 -6.44
N THR A 169 -20.70 -0.11 -5.65
CA THR A 169 -20.58 0.00 -4.19
C THR A 169 -19.13 -0.23 -3.79
N PHE A 170 -18.60 0.69 -2.99
CA PHE A 170 -17.27 0.62 -2.43
C PHE A 170 -17.34 0.44 -0.91
N ALA A 171 -16.28 -0.13 -0.35
CA ALA A 171 -16.08 -0.32 1.07
C ALA A 171 -14.73 0.29 1.49
N ARG A 172 -14.75 1.07 2.56
CA ARG A 172 -13.55 1.44 3.31
C ARG A 172 -13.38 0.45 4.44
N LEU A 173 -12.27 -0.26 4.45
CA LEU A 173 -11.96 -1.20 5.52
C LEU A 173 -11.49 -0.43 6.77
N VAL A 174 -11.74 -1.00 7.95
CA VAL A 174 -11.17 -0.50 9.21
C VAL A 174 -9.65 -0.66 9.12
N GLU A 175 -8.90 0.42 9.34
CA GLU A 175 -7.46 0.29 9.51
C GLU A 175 -7.22 -0.52 10.78
N GLU A 176 -6.60 -1.69 10.65
CA GLU A 176 -5.99 -2.36 11.80
C GLU A 176 -4.91 -1.42 12.33
N THR A 177 -5.25 -0.61 13.33
CA THR A 177 -4.24 0.07 14.15
C THR A 177 -3.28 -1.03 14.59
N PRO A 178 -1.99 -1.00 14.20
CA PRO A 178 -1.03 -1.97 14.69
C PRO A 178 -1.11 -1.88 16.20
N SER A 179 -1.56 -2.95 16.83
CA SER A 179 -1.61 -3.02 18.28
C SER A 179 -0.21 -2.72 18.77
N ASP A 180 -0.04 -1.56 19.41
CA ASP A 180 1.17 -1.21 20.11
C ASP A 180 1.52 -2.42 20.97
N SER A 181 2.62 -3.08 20.60
CA SER A 181 3.26 -4.07 21.44
C SER A 181 3.72 -3.30 22.67
N SER A 182 2.82 -3.21 23.66
CA SER A 182 3.08 -2.78 25.02
C SER A 182 3.99 -3.84 25.66
N GLY A 183 5.25 -3.81 25.25
CA GLY A 183 6.33 -4.54 25.86
C GLY A 183 6.59 -3.97 27.24
N SER A 184 6.19 -4.75 28.25
CA SER A 184 6.79 -4.90 29.58
C SER A 184 7.06 -3.64 30.39
N GLU A 185 6.30 -3.55 31.48
CA GLU A 185 6.62 -2.86 32.71
C GLU A 185 8.09 -3.06 33.15
N GLU A 186 8.71 -1.95 33.51
CA GLU A 186 9.67 -1.78 34.61
C GLU A 186 10.94 -2.64 34.57
N ASP A 187 12.01 -2.09 33.98
CA ASP A 187 13.36 -2.34 34.50
C ASP A 187 14.05 -1.02 34.85
N ASN A 188 14.48 -1.00 36.11
CA ASN A 188 14.90 0.16 36.88
C ASN A 188 16.43 0.19 36.84
N VAL A 189 17.02 0.98 35.94
CA VAL A 189 18.47 1.22 35.97
C VAL A 189 18.77 2.71 35.86
N LEU A 190 19.03 3.28 37.04
CA LEU A 190 19.64 4.59 37.27
C LEU A 190 20.83 4.84 36.32
N PHE A 191 20.77 5.92 35.54
CA PHE A 191 21.98 6.64 35.13
C PHE A 191 21.84 8.16 35.33
N PRO A 192 22.87 8.85 35.84
CA PRO A 192 22.74 10.21 36.34
C PRO A 192 22.93 11.26 35.24
N SER A 193 22.01 12.23 35.21
CA SER A 193 22.04 13.40 34.32
C SER A 193 23.13 14.41 34.71
N LYS A 194 23.84 14.97 33.72
CA LYS A 194 24.61 16.22 33.80
C LYS A 194 24.66 16.90 32.41
N PRO A 195 24.87 18.22 32.29
CA PRO A 195 23.89 19.25 32.59
C PRO A 195 23.64 20.20 31.39
N VAL A 196 22.51 20.90 31.46
CA VAL A 196 22.08 21.96 30.53
C VAL A 196 23.08 23.12 30.53
N VAL A 197 23.72 23.38 29.38
CA VAL A 197 24.51 24.60 29.18
C VAL A 197 23.59 25.74 28.72
N THR A 198 23.39 26.67 29.64
CA THR A 198 22.63 27.91 29.48
C THR A 198 23.38 28.88 28.56
N ARG A 199 22.88 29.16 27.35
CA ARG A 199 23.40 30.25 26.51
C ARG A 199 22.83 31.60 26.96
N ARG A 200 23.65 32.38 27.68
CA ARG A 200 23.40 33.80 27.98
C ARG A 200 23.77 34.68 26.77
N ARG A 201 22.92 35.67 26.47
CA ARG A 201 23.14 36.75 25.47
C ARG A 201 24.28 37.68 25.90
N PRO A 202 25.09 38.23 24.96
CA PRO A 202 26.05 39.29 25.26
C PRO A 202 25.43 40.71 25.12
N PRO A 203 25.96 41.71 25.84
CA PRO A 203 25.39 43.06 25.94
C PRO A 203 25.92 44.05 24.88
N HIS A 204 25.14 45.10 24.67
CA HIS A 204 25.48 46.34 23.96
C HIS A 204 26.77 47.00 24.48
N LEU A 205 27.59 47.50 23.56
CA LEU A 205 28.53 48.60 23.84
C LEU A 205 28.62 49.54 22.63
N ARG A 206 28.33 50.81 22.89
CA ARG A 206 28.40 51.96 21.98
C ARG A 206 29.85 52.36 21.72
N VAL A 207 30.14 52.90 20.53
CA VAL A 207 31.29 53.79 20.31
C VAL A 207 30.83 54.99 19.46
N THR A 208 31.01 56.19 20.02
CA THR A 208 30.89 57.54 19.42
C THR A 208 32.22 57.93 18.74
N GLU A 209 32.19 58.35 17.47
CA GLU A 209 32.32 59.74 16.94
C GLU A 209 33.76 60.21 16.64
N ALA A 210 34.03 60.61 15.39
CA ALA A 210 34.89 61.74 15.01
C ALA A 210 34.69 62.14 13.53
N ARG A 211 34.93 63.42 13.22
CA ARG A 211 34.40 64.26 12.13
C ARG A 211 35.28 64.40 10.86
N LYS A 212 34.59 64.59 9.69
CA LYS A 212 34.77 65.52 8.50
C LYS A 212 36.17 65.78 7.89
N PRO A 213 36.32 66.17 6.58
CA PRO A 213 35.60 67.28 5.90
C PRO A 213 35.18 67.04 4.42
N PRO A 214 34.48 68.00 3.77
CA PRO A 214 33.94 67.86 2.42
C PRO A 214 34.79 68.60 1.37
N THR A 215 34.64 68.24 0.08
CA THR A 215 34.97 69.14 -1.02
C THR A 215 34.22 68.77 -2.31
N PHE A 216 33.49 69.79 -2.79
CA PHE A 216 32.91 70.11 -4.11
C PHE A 216 32.03 69.08 -4.84
#